data_AF-A0A7S3M5H6-F1
#
_entry.id   AF-A0A7S3M5H6-F1
#
_cell.length_a   1.000
_cell.length_b   1.000
_cell.length_c   1.000
_cell.angle_alpha   90.00
_cell.angle_beta   90.00
_cell.angle_gamma   90.00
#
_symmetry.space_group_name_H-M   'P 1'
#
loop_
_entity.id
_entity.type
_entity.pdbx_description
1 polymer ?
#
loop_
_entity_poly.entity_id
_entity_poly.type
_entity_poly.pdbx_seq_one_letter_code
_entity_poly.pdbx_strand_id
1 'polypeptide(L)'
;NKLGKEQWALCPAGYYLSGLYRTGTKYDDKEGIEQLNQGRCCKPKDNKDEWGICKEQSFNQASEWKECGAIDGKALIMVGLKSTLVAGTPPPPAAYAGPKALHGTTGSGIFLGGTYIELGFRTNSDVGKMGADGDPPSGFFKRFNRGGSGVGMLADPVGFKNDPTFGQIIDYFLPGSPEESFWAGYKIGGSASLCNNCGSKVEDTSKGDATASALTTAVVGGNLRVVQDISLGVNDKYFKNVITLKNVGGASLSNVRFMRSHDPDNTVDQGGSYQTNQKLEATVGRDGYAAVSATSQAFDTYYSRSGGKQAIVMYYSDDPRAKATFGLGGLRPSDIYDPRVYDAPANRGETISTDAYISICFDVGTLAPGTETTMTYYTALDSRPISEVVAEVIAAAKPVLTLTEMKCCALPSAGLWAPVEAACPAM
;
A
#
# COMPACT_ATOMS: atom_id res chain seq x y z
N ASN A 1 21.17 3.52 -23.95
CA ASN A 1 20.74 2.82 -22.71
C ASN A 1 19.34 3.26 -22.38
N LYS A 2 18.35 2.38 -22.60
CA LYS A 2 16.94 2.76 -22.51
C LYS A 2 16.47 2.64 -21.06
N LEU A 3 16.12 3.77 -20.47
CA LEU A 3 15.31 3.87 -19.26
C LEU A 3 13.82 3.82 -19.65
N GLY A 4 12.91 3.71 -18.70
CA GLY A 4 11.46 3.65 -18.99
C GLY A 4 10.90 2.24 -19.22
N LYS A 5 11.65 1.19 -18.84
CA LYS A 5 11.21 -0.22 -18.80
C LYS A 5 11.80 -0.89 -17.58
N GLU A 6 11.18 -1.98 -17.12
CA GLU A 6 11.71 -2.82 -16.04
C GLU A 6 12.96 -3.59 -16.49
N GLN A 7 14.12 -2.98 -16.30
CA GLN A 7 15.43 -3.53 -16.68
C GLN A 7 16.56 -2.67 -16.11
N TRP A 8 17.78 -3.19 -16.24
CA TRP A 8 18.99 -2.41 -16.12
C TRP A 8 19.21 -1.52 -17.34
N ALA A 9 19.42 -0.23 -17.12
CA ALA A 9 19.94 0.71 -18.09
C ALA A 9 21.43 0.96 -17.83
N LEU A 10 22.27 0.06 -18.34
CA LEU A 10 23.72 0.10 -18.20
C LEU A 10 24.37 0.88 -19.35
N CYS A 11 25.40 1.66 -19.05
CA CYS A 11 26.33 2.15 -20.06
C CYS A 11 27.08 0.99 -20.74
N PRO A 12 27.66 1.20 -21.93
CA PRO A 12 28.65 0.25 -22.47
C PRO A 12 29.83 0.07 -21.51
N ALA A 13 30.51 -1.07 -21.58
CA ALA A 13 31.68 -1.34 -20.74
C ALA A 13 32.73 -0.24 -20.89
N GLY A 14 33.30 0.23 -19.78
CA GLY A 14 34.26 1.34 -19.76
C GLY A 14 33.64 2.74 -19.82
N TYR A 15 32.32 2.86 -20.02
CA TYR A 15 31.57 4.13 -19.95
C TYR A 15 30.89 4.30 -18.58
N TYR A 16 30.63 5.55 -18.21
CA TYR A 16 29.88 5.93 -17.02
C TYR A 16 28.65 6.77 -17.38
N LEU A 17 27.65 6.76 -16.49
CA LEU A 17 26.41 7.51 -16.67
C LEU A 17 26.66 8.97 -16.32
N SER A 18 26.47 9.87 -17.28
CA SER A 18 26.77 11.30 -17.17
C SER A 18 25.54 12.21 -17.24
N GLY A 19 24.38 11.63 -17.56
CA GLY A 19 23.14 12.39 -17.64
C GLY A 19 21.94 11.51 -17.95
N LEU A 20 20.76 12.11 -17.83
CA LEU A 20 19.48 11.47 -18.07
C LEU A 20 18.67 12.35 -19.03
N TYR A 21 18.03 11.73 -20.00
CA TYR A 21 17.11 12.40 -20.92
C TYR A 21 15.66 12.11 -20.51
N ARG A 22 14.82 13.13 -20.64
CA ARG A 22 13.38 13.06 -20.38
C ARG A 22 12.58 13.47 -21.61
N THR A 23 11.50 12.75 -21.90
CA THR A 23 10.58 13.08 -23.01
C THR A 23 9.35 13.89 -22.61
N GLY A 24 9.11 14.05 -21.31
CA GLY A 24 7.93 14.73 -20.78
C GLY A 24 8.23 16.05 -20.08
N THR A 25 7.17 16.77 -19.74
CA THR A 25 7.21 17.92 -18.85
C THR A 25 6.79 17.54 -17.43
N LYS A 26 7.03 18.43 -16.47
CA LYS A 26 6.59 18.22 -15.08
C LYS A 26 5.06 18.22 -14.89
N TYR A 27 4.28 18.43 -15.97
CA TYR A 27 2.82 18.55 -15.94
C TYR A 27 2.10 17.41 -16.68
N ASP A 28 2.80 16.34 -17.08
CA ASP A 28 2.19 15.26 -17.85
C ASP A 28 1.53 14.18 -16.96
N ASP A 29 1.20 14.50 -15.70
CA ASP A 29 0.52 13.63 -14.72
C ASP A 29 1.12 12.20 -14.62
N LYS A 30 2.46 12.09 -14.62
CA LYS A 30 3.17 10.83 -14.40
C LYS A 30 3.84 10.84 -13.03
N GLU A 31 3.55 9.82 -12.22
CA GLU A 31 4.00 9.72 -10.83
C GLU A 31 5.37 9.04 -10.67
N GLY A 32 5.89 8.36 -11.71
CA GLY A 32 7.17 7.64 -11.69
C GLY A 32 8.27 8.21 -12.57
N ILE A 33 9.26 7.37 -12.85
CA ILE A 33 10.39 7.68 -13.74
C ILE A 33 10.11 7.31 -15.20
N GLU A 34 8.84 7.09 -15.59
CA GLU A 34 8.49 6.71 -16.97
C GLU A 34 8.85 7.80 -17.98
N GLN A 35 9.05 9.03 -17.51
CA GLN A 35 9.53 10.12 -18.34
C GLN A 35 11.04 10.05 -18.61
N LEU A 36 11.83 9.36 -17.78
CA LEU A 36 13.25 9.10 -18.00
C LEU A 36 13.38 7.94 -18.97
N ASN A 37 13.77 8.23 -20.21
CA ASN A 37 13.76 7.23 -21.28
C ASN A 37 15.17 6.84 -21.75
N GLN A 38 16.20 7.65 -21.46
CA GLN A 38 17.56 7.38 -21.91
C GLN A 38 18.61 7.90 -20.93
N GLY A 39 19.69 7.14 -20.75
CA GLY A 39 20.89 7.58 -20.06
C GLY A 39 21.97 8.01 -21.04
N ARG A 40 22.59 9.18 -20.80
CA ARG A 40 23.80 9.63 -21.49
C ARG A 40 25.00 8.93 -20.87
N CYS A 41 25.84 8.32 -21.70
CA CYS A 41 27.06 7.69 -21.23
C CYS A 41 28.28 8.36 -21.84
N CYS A 42 29.30 8.57 -21.01
CA CYS A 42 30.57 9.12 -21.42
C CYS A 42 31.68 8.14 -21.07
N LYS A 43 32.78 8.23 -21.82
CA LYS A 43 33.99 7.45 -21.56
C LYS A 43 35.19 8.39 -21.50
N PRO A 44 36.06 8.27 -20.48
CA PRO A 44 37.34 8.96 -20.49
C PRO A 44 38.18 8.46 -21.67
N LYS A 45 38.84 9.38 -22.39
CA LYS A 45 39.55 9.12 -23.66
C LYS A 45 40.47 7.90 -23.64
N ASP A 46 41.21 7.73 -22.55
CA ASP A 46 42.24 6.69 -22.40
C ASP A 46 41.74 5.45 -21.64
N ASN A 47 40.44 5.35 -21.39
CA ASN A 47 39.88 4.22 -20.66
C ASN A 47 39.70 2.99 -21.54
N LYS A 48 39.92 1.82 -20.92
CA LYS A 48 39.62 0.54 -21.57
C LYS A 48 38.11 0.35 -21.71
N ASP A 49 37.70 -0.47 -22.68
CA ASP A 49 36.31 -0.92 -22.86
C ASP A 49 35.92 -2.00 -21.83
N GLU A 50 36.30 -1.78 -20.57
CA GLU A 50 35.99 -2.66 -19.46
C GLU A 50 35.73 -1.83 -18.20
N TRP A 51 34.82 -2.31 -17.36
CA TRP A 51 34.73 -1.84 -15.99
C TRP A 51 35.67 -2.64 -15.09
N GLY A 52 36.18 -2.01 -14.05
CA GLY A 52 36.88 -2.69 -12.98
C GLY A 52 35.91 -3.35 -12.01
N ILE A 53 36.27 -3.37 -10.72
CA ILE A 53 35.41 -3.91 -9.67
C ILE A 53 34.12 -3.10 -9.59
N CYS A 54 32.99 -3.78 -9.49
CA CYS A 54 31.66 -3.19 -9.39
C CYS A 54 30.97 -3.59 -8.08
N LYS A 55 30.05 -2.74 -7.64
CA LYS A 55 29.02 -3.07 -6.66
C LYS A 55 27.67 -2.55 -7.10
N GLU A 56 26.64 -3.21 -6.64
CA GLU A 56 25.25 -2.79 -6.78
C GLU A 56 24.77 -2.26 -5.42
N GLN A 57 23.99 -1.18 -5.46
CA GLN A 57 23.47 -0.52 -4.27
C GLN A 57 21.99 -0.26 -4.47
N SER A 58 21.17 -0.71 -3.52
CA SER A 58 19.72 -0.47 -3.55
C SER A 58 19.37 0.93 -3.02
N PHE A 59 18.39 1.56 -3.67
CA PHE A 59 17.75 2.78 -3.20
C PHE A 59 16.69 2.43 -2.15
N ASN A 60 17.14 1.96 -0.97
CA ASN A 60 16.19 1.46 0.04
C ASN A 60 15.42 2.56 0.80
N GLN A 61 15.62 3.84 0.48
CA GLN A 61 14.92 4.96 1.09
C GLN A 61 14.85 6.16 0.13
N ALA A 62 13.66 6.70 -0.11
CA ALA A 62 13.43 7.81 -1.03
C ALA A 62 14.06 9.16 -0.60
N SER A 63 14.73 9.20 0.56
CA SER A 63 15.22 10.43 1.21
C SER A 63 16.72 10.44 1.53
N GLU A 64 17.48 9.39 1.18
CA GLU A 64 18.92 9.36 1.40
C GLU A 64 19.68 9.53 0.09
N TRP A 65 20.57 10.53 0.03
CA TRP A 65 21.54 10.67 -1.06
C TRP A 65 22.42 9.41 -1.11
N LYS A 66 22.57 8.80 -2.29
CA LYS A 66 23.45 7.63 -2.48
C LYS A 66 24.66 8.00 -3.32
N GLU A 67 25.83 7.57 -2.84
CA GLU A 67 27.10 7.76 -3.51
C GLU A 67 27.77 6.40 -3.78
N CYS A 68 28.46 6.34 -4.92
CA CYS A 68 29.18 5.13 -5.32
C CYS A 68 30.36 4.79 -4.39
N GLY A 69 30.93 5.76 -3.67
CA GLY A 69 32.06 5.53 -2.77
C GLY A 69 33.28 4.89 -3.46
N ALA A 70 33.98 4.00 -2.75
CA ALA A 70 35.17 3.32 -3.25
C ALA A 70 35.18 1.81 -2.90
N ILE A 71 35.99 1.03 -3.62
CA ILE A 71 36.40 -0.34 -3.26
C ILE A 71 37.92 -0.40 -3.36
N ASP A 72 38.60 -0.92 -2.33
CA ASP A 72 40.07 -1.05 -2.28
C ASP A 72 40.81 0.25 -2.63
N GLY A 73 40.30 1.38 -2.13
CA GLY A 73 40.85 2.71 -2.40
C GLY A 73 40.58 3.27 -3.80
N LYS A 74 39.88 2.53 -4.68
CA LYS A 74 39.49 2.98 -6.02
C LYS A 74 38.10 3.59 -5.99
N ALA A 75 38.01 4.86 -6.37
CA ALA A 75 36.73 5.54 -6.54
C ALA A 75 35.88 4.83 -7.59
N LEU A 76 34.59 4.70 -7.29
CA LEU A 76 33.61 4.10 -8.19
C LEU A 76 32.77 5.21 -8.80
N ILE A 77 32.34 4.99 -10.04
CA ILE A 77 31.42 5.88 -10.75
C ILE A 77 30.15 5.12 -11.14
N MET A 78 29.03 5.82 -11.18
CA MET A 78 27.77 5.23 -11.58
C MET A 78 27.82 4.86 -13.06
N VAL A 79 27.55 3.59 -13.37
CA VAL A 79 27.54 3.07 -14.75
C VAL A 79 26.16 2.66 -15.20
N GLY A 80 25.18 2.62 -14.31
CA GLY A 80 23.80 2.41 -14.70
C GLY A 80 22.83 2.39 -13.52
N LEU A 81 21.57 2.31 -13.91
CA LEU A 81 20.42 2.38 -13.01
C LEU A 81 19.48 1.22 -13.35
N LYS A 82 18.87 0.64 -12.32
CA LYS A 82 17.83 -0.38 -12.46
C LYS A 82 16.48 0.27 -12.25
N SER A 83 15.60 0.09 -13.23
CA SER A 83 14.19 0.46 -13.11
C SER A 83 13.36 -0.80 -12.84
N THR A 84 12.41 -0.72 -11.93
CA THR A 84 11.50 -1.83 -11.56
C THR A 84 10.09 -1.30 -11.49
N LEU A 85 9.12 -2.07 -11.96
CA LEU A 85 7.71 -1.73 -11.76
C LEU A 85 7.35 -2.06 -10.31
N VAL A 86 6.88 -1.06 -9.58
CA VAL A 86 6.32 -1.24 -8.24
C VAL A 86 4.81 -1.05 -8.32
N ALA A 87 4.05 -1.79 -7.51
CA ALA A 87 2.61 -1.55 -7.39
C ALA A 87 2.38 -0.06 -7.06
N GLY A 88 1.51 0.63 -7.81
CA GLY A 88 1.34 2.09 -7.70
C GLY A 88 0.83 2.52 -6.31
N THR A 89 0.90 3.75 -5.84
CA THR A 89 1.98 4.75 -5.89
C THR A 89 2.91 4.60 -4.64
N PRO A 90 4.18 5.08 -4.62
CA PRO A 90 4.52 6.48 -4.22
C PRO A 90 5.65 7.11 -5.08
N PRO A 91 5.92 8.45 -5.10
CA PRO A 91 5.70 9.43 -4.02
C PRO A 91 5.20 10.83 -4.45
N PRO A 92 4.94 11.73 -3.46
CA PRO A 92 5.25 13.16 -3.63
C PRO A 92 6.69 13.42 -3.17
N PRO A 93 7.61 13.82 -4.08
CA PRO A 93 9.00 14.14 -3.74
C PRO A 93 9.15 15.58 -3.22
N ALA A 94 10.38 15.98 -2.86
CA ALA A 94 10.77 17.20 -2.14
C ALA A 94 9.85 18.44 -2.28
N ALA A 95 9.57 19.06 -1.12
CA ALA A 95 8.76 20.26 -0.88
C ALA A 95 7.34 20.21 -1.49
N TYR A 96 6.51 19.32 -0.96
CA TYR A 96 5.07 19.46 -1.11
C TYR A 96 4.60 20.74 -0.39
N ALA A 97 3.99 21.66 -1.14
CA ALA A 97 3.55 22.96 -0.64
C ALA A 97 2.07 23.00 -0.21
N GLY A 98 1.37 21.86 -0.24
CA GLY A 98 -0.04 21.75 0.14
C GLY A 98 -0.26 21.37 1.62
N PRO A 99 -1.50 21.05 2.02
CA PRO A 99 -1.84 20.62 3.38
C PRO A 99 -1.13 19.32 3.75
N LYS A 100 -0.41 19.27 4.87
CA LYS A 100 0.36 18.09 5.24
C LYS A 100 -0.53 16.92 5.65
N ALA A 101 -0.09 15.71 5.35
CA ALA A 101 -0.67 14.49 5.91
C ALA A 101 -0.45 14.53 7.43
N LEU A 102 -1.49 14.16 8.17
CA LEU A 102 -1.43 14.04 9.61
C LEU A 102 -0.91 12.66 9.96
N HIS A 103 -0.04 12.59 10.95
CA HIS A 103 0.35 11.34 11.57
C HIS A 103 0.68 11.60 13.04
N GLY A 104 0.50 10.59 13.89
CA GLY A 104 0.82 10.73 15.30
C GLY A 104 0.67 9.44 16.08
N THR A 105 1.23 9.43 17.29
CA THR A 105 1.29 8.24 18.15
C THR A 105 0.79 8.59 19.55
N THR A 106 0.02 7.68 20.15
CA THR A 106 -0.38 7.70 21.55
C THR A 106 -0.08 6.35 22.20
N GLY A 107 -0.39 6.19 23.49
CA GLY A 107 -0.27 4.90 24.16
C GLY A 107 -1.24 3.82 23.64
N SER A 108 -2.31 4.20 22.95
CA SER A 108 -3.31 3.28 22.42
C SER A 108 -3.16 3.01 20.92
N GLY A 109 -2.48 3.88 20.17
CA GLY A 109 -2.32 3.63 18.74
C GLY A 109 -1.40 4.57 17.99
N ILE A 110 -1.22 4.23 16.71
CA ILE A 110 -0.67 5.09 15.67
C ILE A 110 -1.82 5.56 14.80
N PHE A 111 -1.76 6.81 14.35
CA PHE A 111 -2.84 7.47 13.63
C PHE A 111 -2.30 8.07 12.35
N LEU A 112 -3.01 7.89 11.24
CA LEU A 112 -2.73 8.47 9.93
C LEU A 112 -3.95 9.29 9.50
N GLY A 113 -3.74 10.46 8.90
CA GLY A 113 -4.85 11.35 8.56
C GLY A 113 -4.60 12.17 7.30
N GLY A 114 -5.68 12.41 6.57
CA GLY A 114 -5.75 13.27 5.40
C GLY A 114 -6.95 14.19 5.46
N THR A 115 -7.32 14.75 4.31
CA THR A 115 -8.49 15.61 4.12
C THR A 115 -9.79 14.85 4.35
N TYR A 116 -9.88 13.60 3.89
CA TYR A 116 -11.12 12.82 3.85
C TYR A 116 -11.11 11.56 4.72
N ILE A 117 -9.94 11.02 5.07
CA ILE A 117 -9.80 9.76 5.82
C ILE A 117 -8.87 9.95 7.01
N GLU A 118 -9.22 9.35 8.13
CA GLU A 118 -8.34 9.14 9.29
C GLU A 118 -8.39 7.67 9.71
N LEU A 119 -7.22 7.12 10.00
CA LEU A 119 -7.01 5.73 10.36
C LEU A 119 -6.33 5.64 11.72
N GLY A 120 -6.82 4.76 12.60
CA GLY A 120 -6.14 4.40 13.84
C GLY A 120 -5.72 2.94 13.84
N PHE A 121 -4.52 2.66 14.35
CA PHE A 121 -3.92 1.32 14.45
C PHE A 121 -3.58 1.04 15.89
N ARG A 122 -4.03 -0.09 16.44
CA ARG A 122 -3.80 -0.44 17.83
C ARG A 122 -2.34 -0.79 18.12
N THR A 123 -1.81 -0.24 19.21
CA THR A 123 -0.48 -0.56 19.75
C THR A 123 -0.53 -1.22 21.13
N ASN A 124 -1.69 -1.23 21.78
CA ASN A 124 -1.90 -1.67 23.17
C ASN A 124 -2.45 -3.11 23.27
N SER A 125 -3.60 -3.37 22.67
CA SER A 125 -4.26 -4.68 22.55
C SER A 125 -4.52 -4.98 21.09
N ASP A 126 -4.68 -6.25 20.71
CA ASP A 126 -4.92 -6.66 19.31
C ASP A 126 -3.98 -5.91 18.33
N VAL A 127 -2.69 -5.87 18.66
CA VAL A 127 -1.71 -5.00 18.01
C VAL A 127 -1.77 -5.15 16.50
N GLY A 128 -1.80 -4.03 15.78
CA GLY A 128 -1.92 -4.01 14.32
C GLY A 128 -3.34 -4.08 13.76
N LYS A 129 -4.35 -4.35 14.59
CA LYS A 129 -5.77 -4.16 14.23
C LYS A 129 -6.02 -2.67 13.97
N MET A 130 -6.82 -2.34 12.96
CA MET A 130 -7.35 -0.98 12.81
C MET A 130 -8.43 -0.73 13.87
N GLY A 131 -8.58 0.52 14.32
CA GLY A 131 -9.49 0.85 15.40
C GLY A 131 -8.76 1.06 16.71
N ALA A 132 -7.94 2.10 16.78
CA ALA A 132 -7.38 2.56 18.05
C ALA A 132 -8.53 2.96 18.98
N ASP A 133 -8.51 2.50 20.24
CA ASP A 133 -9.60 2.70 21.20
C ASP A 133 -9.47 3.94 22.08
N GLY A 134 -8.27 4.48 22.20
CA GLY A 134 -8.02 5.75 22.91
C GLY A 134 -8.23 6.98 22.03
N ASP A 135 -8.20 8.14 22.67
CA ASP A 135 -8.26 9.42 21.95
C ASP A 135 -7.04 9.58 21.02
N PRO A 136 -7.24 10.12 19.80
CA PRO A 136 -6.14 10.42 18.90
C PRO A 136 -5.36 11.67 19.35
N PRO A 137 -4.17 11.93 18.79
CA PRO A 137 -3.44 13.17 19.01
C PRO A 137 -4.27 14.41 18.60
N SER A 138 -3.91 15.57 19.15
CA SER A 138 -4.54 16.85 18.76
C SER A 138 -4.42 17.07 17.24
N GLY A 139 -5.50 17.55 16.63
CA GLY A 139 -5.58 17.82 15.19
C GLY A 139 -6.25 16.71 14.38
N PHE A 140 -6.40 15.52 14.97
CA PHE A 140 -7.26 14.46 14.44
C PHE A 140 -8.71 14.66 14.86
N PHE A 141 -9.60 14.13 14.04
CA PHE A 141 -10.99 13.92 14.36
C PHE A 141 -11.15 12.58 15.08
N LYS A 142 -12.30 12.40 15.72
CA LYS A 142 -12.65 11.14 16.38
C LYS A 142 -14.11 10.87 16.14
N ARG A 143 -14.57 9.70 16.58
CA ARG A 143 -16.00 9.41 16.61
C ARG A 143 -16.70 10.44 17.52
N PHE A 144 -17.71 11.13 16.98
CA PHE A 144 -18.41 12.22 17.70
C PHE A 144 -19.72 11.76 18.34
N ASN A 145 -20.38 10.78 17.74
CA ASN A 145 -21.72 10.34 18.14
C ASN A 145 -21.65 9.04 18.95
N ARG A 146 -22.65 8.84 19.82
CA ARG A 146 -22.77 7.71 20.75
C ARG A 146 -21.63 7.59 21.78
N GLY A 147 -20.91 8.68 22.06
CA GLY A 147 -19.84 8.72 23.07
C GLY A 147 -18.61 7.87 22.72
N GLY A 148 -18.44 7.50 21.45
CA GLY A 148 -17.32 6.68 21.01
C GLY A 148 -15.99 7.43 21.11
N SER A 149 -15.02 6.87 21.84
CA SER A 149 -13.61 7.20 21.64
C SER A 149 -13.06 6.42 20.44
N GLY A 150 -11.85 6.79 20.00
CA GLY A 150 -11.12 6.03 19.01
C GLY A 150 -11.27 6.49 17.56
N VAL A 151 -10.42 5.89 16.72
CA VAL A 151 -10.35 6.11 15.27
C VAL A 151 -10.16 4.73 14.62
N GLY A 152 -11.14 4.30 13.81
CA GLY A 152 -11.11 3.09 13.02
C GLY A 152 -10.73 3.40 11.58
N MET A 153 -11.67 3.17 10.69
CA MET A 153 -11.65 3.71 9.33
C MET A 153 -12.61 4.90 9.34
N LEU A 154 -12.15 6.05 9.82
CA LEU A 154 -12.96 7.26 9.91
C LEU A 154 -12.90 7.98 8.57
N ALA A 155 -14.04 8.42 8.05
CA ALA A 155 -14.07 9.23 6.83
C ALA A 155 -15.10 10.35 6.88
N ASP A 156 -14.83 11.37 6.08
CA ASP A 156 -15.73 12.45 5.76
C ASP A 156 -15.70 12.70 4.24
N PRO A 157 -16.81 12.50 3.52
CA PRO A 157 -16.83 12.63 2.06
C PRO A 157 -16.65 14.08 1.55
N VAL A 158 -16.93 15.10 2.38
CA VAL A 158 -16.71 16.53 2.08
C VAL A 158 -15.41 17.06 2.67
N GLY A 159 -14.79 16.27 3.55
CA GLY A 159 -13.51 16.50 4.19
C GLY A 159 -13.69 17.09 5.57
N PHE A 160 -12.96 16.60 6.56
CA PHE A 160 -13.26 16.85 7.98
C PHE A 160 -13.29 18.33 8.37
N LYS A 161 -12.43 19.16 7.75
CA LYS A 161 -12.38 20.61 8.01
C LYS A 161 -13.50 21.39 7.30
N ASN A 162 -14.16 20.76 6.33
CA ASN A 162 -15.25 21.33 5.55
C ASN A 162 -16.64 20.85 6.01
N ASP A 163 -16.71 20.00 7.05
CA ASP A 163 -17.96 19.61 7.72
C ASP A 163 -18.07 20.25 9.12
N PRO A 164 -18.49 21.53 9.22
CA PRO A 164 -18.61 22.22 10.51
C PRO A 164 -19.71 21.66 11.41
N THR A 165 -20.57 20.78 10.86
CA THR A 165 -21.66 20.13 11.60
C THR A 165 -21.30 18.74 12.09
N PHE A 166 -20.16 18.19 11.64
CA PHE A 166 -19.72 16.81 11.90
C PHE A 166 -20.80 15.77 11.54
N GLY A 167 -21.68 16.12 10.60
CA GLY A 167 -22.88 15.37 10.24
C GLY A 167 -22.61 14.23 9.26
N GLN A 168 -21.45 14.23 8.60
CA GLN A 168 -21.05 13.22 7.62
C GLN A 168 -19.78 12.46 8.02
N ILE A 169 -19.19 12.78 9.18
CA ILE A 169 -18.08 12.01 9.75
C ILE A 169 -18.62 10.65 10.21
N ILE A 170 -18.07 9.57 9.66
CA ILE A 170 -18.48 8.20 9.95
C ILE A 170 -17.29 7.29 10.18
N ASP A 171 -17.44 6.28 11.02
CA ASP A 171 -16.51 5.16 11.14
C ASP A 171 -17.14 3.89 10.55
N TYR A 172 -16.35 3.17 9.77
CA TYR A 172 -16.85 2.05 8.98
C TYR A 172 -16.96 0.71 9.73
N PHE A 173 -16.47 0.58 10.97
CA PHE A 173 -16.59 -0.68 11.72
C PHE A 173 -16.53 -0.55 13.25
N LEU A 174 -16.10 0.59 13.81
CA LEU A 174 -16.09 0.79 15.27
C LEU A 174 -17.47 0.98 15.94
N PRO A 175 -18.57 1.32 15.24
CA PRO A 175 -19.88 1.26 15.86
C PRO A 175 -20.28 -0.17 16.26
N GLY A 176 -21.29 -0.30 17.11
CA GLY A 176 -21.87 -1.62 17.42
C GLY A 176 -20.92 -2.59 18.13
N SER A 177 -20.70 -3.74 17.49
CA SER A 177 -19.80 -4.81 17.94
C SER A 177 -18.54 -4.79 17.06
N PRO A 178 -17.47 -4.07 17.44
CA PRO A 178 -16.42 -3.70 16.50
C PRO A 178 -15.63 -4.90 15.97
N GLU A 179 -15.78 -5.19 14.68
CA GLU A 179 -15.11 -6.31 14.03
C GLU A 179 -14.31 -5.85 12.81
N GLU A 180 -12.99 -5.91 12.97
CA GLU A 180 -11.98 -5.63 11.96
C GLU A 180 -10.84 -6.58 12.26
N SER A 181 -10.37 -7.27 11.24
CA SER A 181 -9.39 -8.32 11.40
C SER A 181 -8.45 -8.39 10.21
N PHE A 182 -7.15 -8.51 10.50
CA PHE A 182 -6.21 -9.12 9.57
C PHE A 182 -5.89 -10.54 10.03
N TRP A 183 -5.82 -11.45 9.07
CA TRP A 183 -5.49 -12.86 9.28
C TRP A 183 -4.28 -13.24 8.46
N ALA A 184 -3.46 -14.14 8.99
CA ALA A 184 -2.43 -14.82 8.23
C ALA A 184 -2.33 -16.27 8.67
N GLY A 185 -1.99 -17.17 7.74
CA GLY A 185 -1.85 -18.58 8.06
C GLY A 185 -1.06 -19.36 7.02
N TYR A 186 -0.59 -20.52 7.42
CA TYR A 186 0.08 -21.50 6.57
C TYR A 186 -0.15 -22.93 7.07
N LYS A 187 0.29 -23.91 6.29
CA LYS A 187 0.32 -25.33 6.67
C LYS A 187 1.73 -25.91 6.60
N ILE A 188 2.07 -26.78 7.55
CA ILE A 188 3.24 -27.68 7.51
C ILE A 188 2.72 -29.11 7.66
N GLY A 189 3.00 -29.98 6.69
CA GLY A 189 2.50 -31.36 6.70
C GLY A 189 0.96 -31.45 6.80
N GLY A 190 0.23 -30.46 6.27
CA GLY A 190 -1.23 -30.37 6.35
C GLY A 190 -1.79 -29.73 7.63
N SER A 191 -0.98 -29.56 8.67
CA SER A 191 -1.40 -28.91 9.92
C SER A 191 -1.34 -27.40 9.80
N ALA A 192 -2.44 -26.72 10.11
CA ALA A 192 -2.55 -25.26 10.00
C ALA A 192 -1.92 -24.55 11.21
N SER A 193 -1.24 -23.43 10.93
CA SER A 193 -0.90 -22.40 11.90
C SER A 193 -1.49 -21.10 11.39
N LEU A 194 -2.31 -20.44 12.21
CA LEU A 194 -3.02 -19.22 11.83
C LEU A 194 -3.01 -18.21 12.96
N CYS A 195 -3.27 -16.96 12.63
CA CYS A 195 -3.49 -15.90 13.59
C CYS A 195 -4.55 -14.91 13.10
N ASN A 196 -5.19 -14.23 14.05
CA ASN A 196 -6.02 -13.05 13.84
C ASN A 196 -5.43 -11.90 14.67
N ASN A 197 -5.24 -10.72 14.07
CA ASN A 197 -4.79 -9.50 14.75
C ASN A 197 -3.53 -9.70 15.61
N CYS A 198 -2.60 -10.50 15.11
CA CYS A 198 -1.44 -10.98 15.85
C CYS A 198 -0.20 -10.10 15.71
N GLY A 199 -0.40 -8.79 15.56
CA GLY A 199 0.72 -7.87 15.48
C GLY A 199 1.57 -7.96 16.73
N SER A 200 2.86 -7.72 16.55
CA SER A 200 3.82 -7.61 17.64
C SER A 200 4.30 -6.17 17.80
N LYS A 201 4.17 -5.36 16.74
CA LYS A 201 4.61 -3.99 16.68
C LYS A 201 3.86 -3.25 15.59
N VAL A 202 3.53 -1.99 15.85
CA VAL A 202 3.12 -1.01 14.84
C VAL A 202 4.07 0.18 14.94
N GLU A 203 4.52 0.70 13.81
CA GLU A 203 5.45 1.84 13.72
C GLU A 203 4.90 2.89 12.77
N ASP A 204 5.02 4.16 13.15
CA ASP A 204 4.80 5.27 12.22
C ASP A 204 6.01 5.35 11.27
N THR A 205 5.74 5.17 9.97
CA THR A 205 6.75 5.19 8.92
C THR A 205 6.53 6.32 7.93
N SER A 206 5.72 7.33 8.31
CA SER A 206 5.40 8.49 7.48
C SER A 206 6.66 9.19 6.99
N LYS A 207 6.70 9.53 5.69
CA LYS A 207 7.84 10.21 5.06
C LYS A 207 7.36 11.41 4.27
N GLY A 208 7.98 12.56 4.52
CA GLY A 208 7.61 13.81 3.88
C GLY A 208 6.25 14.31 4.33
N ASP A 209 5.72 15.28 3.59
CA ASP A 209 4.54 16.03 4.00
C ASP A 209 3.24 15.52 3.37
N ALA A 210 3.29 14.66 2.37
CA ALA A 210 2.13 14.39 1.50
C ALA A 210 1.55 12.97 1.64
N THR A 211 2.19 12.11 2.45
CA THR A 211 1.74 10.75 2.71
C THR A 211 2.06 10.37 4.15
N ALA A 212 1.06 9.84 4.85
CA ALA A 212 1.21 9.23 6.17
C ALA A 212 1.25 7.71 6.01
N SER A 213 2.09 7.02 6.78
CA SER A 213 2.25 5.56 6.70
C SER A 213 2.42 4.90 8.07
N ALA A 214 1.92 3.67 8.20
CA ALA A 214 2.12 2.82 9.36
C ALA A 214 2.54 1.40 8.96
N LEU A 215 3.51 0.85 9.69
CA LEU A 215 4.07 -0.48 9.47
C LEU A 215 3.71 -1.41 10.63
N THR A 216 2.93 -2.45 10.37
CA THR A 216 2.64 -3.52 11.33
C THR A 216 3.50 -4.75 11.03
N THR A 217 4.12 -5.34 12.05
CA THR A 217 4.83 -6.63 11.92
C THR A 217 4.23 -7.71 12.81
N ALA A 218 4.10 -8.93 12.29
CA ALA A 218 3.67 -10.13 13.02
C ALA A 218 4.53 -11.35 12.62
N VAL A 219 4.53 -12.39 13.47
CA VAL A 219 5.10 -13.71 13.15
C VAL A 219 4.12 -14.80 13.55
N VAL A 220 3.55 -15.50 12.56
CA VAL A 220 2.60 -16.60 12.77
C VAL A 220 3.38 -17.89 13.00
N GLY A 221 3.07 -18.57 14.10
CA GLY A 221 3.61 -19.91 14.40
C GLY A 221 5.13 -20.01 14.39
N GLY A 222 5.85 -18.90 14.56
CA GLY A 222 7.32 -18.83 14.47
C GLY A 222 7.92 -18.96 13.07
N ASN A 223 7.12 -19.16 12.02
CA ASN A 223 7.63 -19.46 10.67
C ASN A 223 7.24 -18.43 9.60
N LEU A 224 6.07 -17.80 9.71
CA LEU A 224 5.59 -16.85 8.71
C LEU A 224 5.63 -15.44 9.27
N ARG A 225 6.57 -14.62 8.80
CA ARG A 225 6.60 -13.19 9.08
C ARG A 225 5.63 -12.47 8.15
N VAL A 226 4.79 -11.62 8.74
CA VAL A 226 3.84 -10.75 8.05
C VAL A 226 4.26 -9.30 8.30
N VAL A 227 4.35 -8.52 7.24
CA VAL A 227 4.56 -7.08 7.30
C VAL A 227 3.42 -6.42 6.55
N GLN A 228 2.69 -5.50 7.20
CA GLN A 228 1.65 -4.68 6.58
C GLN A 228 2.16 -3.25 6.56
N ASP A 229 2.43 -2.71 5.37
CA ASP A 229 2.79 -1.31 5.15
C ASP A 229 1.58 -0.59 4.56
N ILE A 230 0.98 0.29 5.34
CA ILE A 230 -0.28 0.96 5.01
C ILE A 230 -0.02 2.44 4.86
N SER A 231 -0.43 3.02 3.75
CA SER A 231 -0.18 4.42 3.41
C SER A 231 -1.43 5.16 2.95
N LEU A 232 -1.54 6.42 3.34
CA LEU A 232 -2.63 7.33 3.02
C LEU A 232 -2.07 8.66 2.49
N GLY A 233 -2.43 9.04 1.26
CA GLY A 233 -2.16 10.36 0.72
C GLY A 233 -3.13 11.41 1.27
N VAL A 234 -2.68 12.67 1.32
CA VAL A 234 -3.45 13.79 1.92
C VAL A 234 -4.87 13.91 1.38
N ASN A 235 -5.07 13.75 0.08
CA ASN A 235 -6.38 13.99 -0.55
C ASN A 235 -7.06 12.70 -1.01
N ASP A 236 -6.51 11.55 -0.64
CA ASP A 236 -7.03 10.28 -1.12
C ASP A 236 -8.33 9.92 -0.38
N LYS A 237 -9.25 9.29 -1.12
CA LYS A 237 -10.45 8.63 -0.58
C LYS A 237 -10.29 7.12 -0.52
N TYR A 238 -9.05 6.68 -0.56
CA TYR A 238 -8.63 5.31 -0.39
C TYR A 238 -7.28 5.29 0.33
N PHE A 239 -6.91 4.13 0.86
CA PHE A 239 -5.56 3.90 1.37
C PHE A 239 -5.02 2.60 0.81
N LYS A 240 -3.71 2.58 0.60
CA LYS A 240 -2.97 1.46 0.02
C LYS A 240 -2.45 0.57 1.14
N ASN A 241 -2.55 -0.73 0.93
CA ASN A 241 -2.10 -1.77 1.84
C ASN A 241 -1.13 -2.67 1.08
N VAL A 242 0.15 -2.64 1.47
CA VAL A 242 1.18 -3.52 0.93
C VAL A 242 1.50 -4.58 1.97
N ILE A 243 1.27 -5.84 1.63
CA ILE A 243 1.48 -6.96 2.53
C ILE A 243 2.66 -7.77 2.02
N THR A 244 3.65 -7.99 2.88
CA THR A 244 4.78 -8.89 2.60
C THR A 244 4.71 -10.09 3.53
N LEU A 245 4.72 -11.28 2.92
CA LEU A 245 4.73 -12.56 3.60
C LEU A 245 6.09 -13.22 3.37
N LYS A 246 6.80 -13.54 4.44
CA LYS A 246 8.13 -14.17 4.40
C LYS A 246 8.16 -15.44 5.24
N ASN A 247 8.62 -16.53 4.65
CA ASN A 247 9.00 -17.70 5.42
C ASN A 247 10.35 -17.46 6.11
N VAL A 248 10.31 -17.26 7.42
CA VAL A 248 11.50 -17.11 8.29
C VAL A 248 11.88 -18.42 8.99
N GLY A 249 11.08 -19.46 8.80
CA GLY A 249 11.30 -20.80 9.34
C GLY A 249 12.22 -21.68 8.49
N GLY A 250 12.48 -22.89 8.97
CA GLY A 250 13.33 -23.88 8.31
C GLY A 250 12.61 -24.85 7.38
N ALA A 251 11.27 -24.92 7.41
CA ALA A 251 10.46 -25.81 6.59
C ALA A 251 9.69 -25.02 5.51
N SER A 252 9.35 -25.68 4.39
CA SER A 252 8.43 -25.10 3.41
C SER A 252 7.03 -24.93 4.01
N LEU A 253 6.43 -23.77 3.77
CA LEU A 253 5.07 -23.44 4.21
C LEU A 253 4.14 -23.54 3.02
N SER A 254 3.09 -24.37 3.09
CA SER A 254 2.07 -24.48 2.03
C SER A 254 0.80 -23.74 2.41
N ASN A 255 -0.06 -23.47 1.41
CA ASN A 255 -1.34 -22.77 1.56
C ASN A 255 -1.18 -21.50 2.40
N VAL A 256 -0.14 -20.72 2.08
CA VAL A 256 0.15 -19.47 2.78
C VAL A 256 -0.92 -18.47 2.36
N ARG A 257 -1.71 -17.98 3.32
CA ARG A 257 -2.79 -17.03 3.08
C ARG A 257 -2.63 -15.77 3.92
N PHE A 258 -3.11 -14.66 3.37
CA PHE A 258 -3.39 -13.41 4.10
C PHE A 258 -4.82 -12.97 3.78
N MET A 259 -5.52 -12.42 4.77
CA MET A 259 -6.86 -11.87 4.57
C MET A 259 -7.05 -10.61 5.40
N ARG A 260 -7.76 -9.63 4.83
CA ARG A 260 -8.38 -8.53 5.56
C ARG A 260 -9.89 -8.73 5.55
N SER A 261 -10.55 -8.52 6.69
CA SER A 261 -12.01 -8.56 6.80
C SER A 261 -12.51 -7.56 7.83
N HIS A 262 -13.70 -7.00 7.62
CA HIS A 262 -14.40 -6.24 8.65
C HIS A 262 -15.90 -6.36 8.45
N ASP A 263 -16.63 -6.02 9.51
CA ASP A 263 -18.07 -5.86 9.52
C ASP A 263 -18.43 -4.40 9.20
N PRO A 264 -19.02 -4.11 8.03
CA PRO A 264 -19.28 -2.73 7.63
C PRO A 264 -20.50 -2.15 8.36
N ASP A 265 -20.21 -1.24 9.29
CA ASP A 265 -21.17 -0.50 10.12
C ASP A 265 -21.24 0.99 9.72
N ASN A 266 -21.01 1.24 8.41
CA ASN A 266 -20.68 2.53 7.79
C ASN A 266 -21.38 3.75 8.38
N THR A 267 -22.69 3.69 8.66
CA THR A 267 -23.49 4.88 9.02
C THR A 267 -24.05 4.85 10.43
N VAL A 268 -23.75 3.83 11.22
CA VAL A 268 -24.31 3.63 12.57
C VAL A 268 -23.94 4.77 13.51
N ASP A 269 -22.73 5.33 13.38
CA ASP A 269 -22.31 6.54 14.11
C ASP A 269 -23.22 7.74 13.84
N GLN A 270 -23.80 7.83 12.65
CA GLN A 270 -24.74 8.89 12.30
C GLN A 270 -26.20 8.46 12.50
N GLY A 271 -26.45 7.37 13.22
CA GLY A 271 -27.80 6.84 13.47
C GLY A 271 -28.38 6.05 12.29
N GLY A 272 -27.52 5.54 11.42
CA GLY A 272 -27.87 4.61 10.35
C GLY A 272 -28.05 3.16 10.80
N SER A 273 -28.17 2.27 9.83
CA SER A 273 -28.39 0.83 10.04
C SER A 273 -27.08 0.06 10.16
N TYR A 274 -27.09 -1.03 10.94
CA TYR A 274 -26.05 -2.07 10.95
C TYR A 274 -26.06 -2.89 9.64
N GLN A 275 -27.23 -3.01 9.01
CA GLN A 275 -27.33 -3.73 7.74
C GLN A 275 -26.72 -2.91 6.61
N THR A 276 -25.83 -3.51 5.84
CA THR A 276 -25.28 -2.94 4.61
C THR A 276 -25.62 -3.83 3.41
N ASN A 277 -25.56 -3.23 2.22
CA ASN A 277 -25.74 -3.93 0.96
C ASN A 277 -24.36 -4.34 0.46
N GLN A 278 -24.06 -5.63 0.63
CA GLN A 278 -22.81 -6.22 0.15
C GLN A 278 -22.94 -6.61 -1.31
N LYS A 279 -21.88 -6.41 -2.08
CA LYS A 279 -21.83 -6.84 -3.48
C LYS A 279 -20.44 -7.22 -3.91
N LEU A 280 -20.32 -8.35 -4.58
CA LEU A 280 -19.08 -8.69 -5.28
C LEU A 280 -19.09 -8.00 -6.65
N GLU A 281 -18.34 -6.91 -6.76
CA GLU A 281 -18.32 -6.06 -7.95
C GLU A 281 -17.57 -6.72 -9.12
N ALA A 282 -16.44 -7.36 -8.83
CA ALA A 282 -15.53 -7.88 -9.84
C ALA A 282 -14.73 -9.09 -9.36
N THR A 283 -14.28 -9.89 -10.32
CA THR A 283 -13.39 -11.03 -10.08
C THR A 283 -12.20 -11.00 -11.01
N VAL A 284 -11.00 -11.37 -10.52
CA VAL A 284 -9.76 -11.39 -11.32
C VAL A 284 -9.96 -12.11 -12.66
N GLY A 285 -10.58 -13.30 -12.64
CA GLY A 285 -10.72 -14.13 -13.84
C GLY A 285 -11.66 -13.57 -14.91
N ARG A 286 -12.48 -12.56 -14.60
CA ARG A 286 -13.40 -11.92 -15.56
C ARG A 286 -13.02 -10.49 -15.87
N ASP A 287 -12.59 -9.74 -14.86
CA ASP A 287 -12.42 -8.29 -14.91
C ASP A 287 -10.95 -7.86 -14.84
N GLY A 288 -10.03 -8.78 -14.51
CA GLY A 288 -8.62 -8.50 -14.28
C GLY A 288 -8.30 -8.00 -12.86
N TYR A 289 -9.30 -7.84 -12.00
CA TYR A 289 -9.16 -7.44 -10.59
C TYR A 289 -10.28 -8.03 -9.73
N ALA A 290 -10.06 -8.16 -8.42
CA ALA A 290 -11.09 -8.48 -7.43
C ALA A 290 -11.58 -7.21 -6.74
N ALA A 291 -12.89 -7.05 -6.60
CA ALA A 291 -13.46 -5.96 -5.80
C ALA A 291 -14.77 -6.37 -5.13
N VAL A 292 -14.91 -6.06 -3.84
CA VAL A 292 -16.15 -6.21 -3.05
C VAL A 292 -16.47 -4.89 -2.39
N SER A 293 -17.75 -4.54 -2.34
CA SER A 293 -18.26 -3.31 -1.73
C SER A 293 -19.29 -3.60 -0.64
N ALA A 294 -19.38 -2.68 0.32
CA ALA A 294 -20.46 -2.56 1.29
C ALA A 294 -21.05 -1.16 1.22
N THR A 295 -22.33 -1.07 0.89
CA THR A 295 -23.05 0.22 0.77
C THR A 295 -24.05 0.37 1.91
N SER A 296 -24.09 1.52 2.58
CA SER A 296 -25.08 1.83 3.63
C SER A 296 -26.51 1.77 3.09
N GLN A 297 -27.52 1.71 3.97
CA GLN A 297 -28.92 1.74 3.50
C GLN A 297 -29.29 3.11 2.90
N ALA A 298 -30.16 3.08 1.90
CA ALA A 298 -30.81 4.30 1.43
C ALA A 298 -31.81 4.79 2.49
N PHE A 299 -32.05 6.10 2.52
CA PHE A 299 -33.03 6.76 3.40
C PHE A 299 -32.80 6.61 4.91
N ASP A 300 -31.59 6.21 5.33
CA ASP A 300 -31.20 6.32 6.74
C ASP A 300 -30.87 7.78 7.14
N THR A 301 -30.51 7.98 8.40
CA THR A 301 -30.16 9.30 8.92
C THR A 301 -28.97 9.92 8.18
N TYR A 302 -27.96 9.11 7.84
CA TYR A 302 -26.80 9.56 7.09
C TYR A 302 -27.18 9.97 5.66
N TYR A 303 -27.98 9.15 4.96
CA TYR A 303 -28.47 9.44 3.61
C TYR A 303 -29.13 10.81 3.52
N SER A 304 -29.93 11.16 4.51
CA SER A 304 -30.58 12.47 4.56
C SER A 304 -29.58 13.61 4.77
N ARG A 305 -28.57 13.41 5.64
CA ARG A 305 -27.52 14.39 5.95
C ARG A 305 -26.51 14.59 4.83
N SER A 306 -26.25 13.54 4.06
CA SER A 306 -25.29 13.53 2.95
C SER A 306 -25.86 14.07 1.63
N GLY A 307 -27.12 14.56 1.64
CA GLY A 307 -27.81 15.04 0.46
C GLY A 307 -28.21 13.93 -0.50
N GLY A 308 -28.62 12.77 0.03
CA GLY A 308 -29.08 11.63 -0.74
C GLY A 308 -27.98 10.66 -1.17
N LYS A 309 -26.85 10.61 -0.44
CA LYS A 309 -25.71 9.74 -0.76
C LYS A 309 -25.55 8.61 0.26
N GLN A 310 -25.19 7.43 -0.21
CA GLN A 310 -24.87 6.29 0.64
C GLN A 310 -23.37 6.23 0.89
N ALA A 311 -22.95 5.73 2.05
CA ALA A 311 -21.55 5.48 2.35
C ALA A 311 -21.12 4.13 1.79
N ILE A 312 -19.94 4.08 1.18
CA ILE A 312 -19.36 2.91 0.52
C ILE A 312 -18.00 2.63 1.15
N VAL A 313 -17.76 1.38 1.51
CA VAL A 313 -16.41 0.83 1.68
C VAL A 313 -16.18 -0.23 0.61
N MET A 314 -14.98 -0.25 0.04
CA MET A 314 -14.60 -1.21 -0.99
C MET A 314 -13.21 -1.76 -0.74
N TYR A 315 -13.04 -3.07 -0.85
CA TYR A 315 -11.73 -3.67 -1.08
C TYR A 315 -11.48 -3.89 -2.56
N TYR A 316 -10.26 -3.61 -3.01
CA TYR A 316 -9.84 -3.79 -4.40
C TYR A 316 -8.41 -4.34 -4.48
N SER A 317 -8.16 -5.26 -5.41
CA SER A 317 -6.79 -5.65 -5.81
C SER A 317 -6.78 -6.17 -7.26
N ASP A 318 -5.76 -5.78 -8.02
CA ASP A 318 -5.43 -6.35 -9.33
C ASP A 318 -4.41 -7.50 -9.24
N ASP A 319 -4.02 -7.92 -8.03
CA ASP A 319 -3.17 -9.09 -7.83
C ASP A 319 -3.91 -10.34 -8.32
N PRO A 320 -3.30 -11.17 -9.18
CA PRO A 320 -3.97 -12.34 -9.75
C PRO A 320 -4.38 -13.39 -8.70
N ARG A 321 -3.81 -13.32 -7.49
CA ARG A 321 -4.09 -14.22 -6.37
C ARG A 321 -5.27 -13.76 -5.51
N ALA A 322 -5.79 -12.56 -5.72
CA ALA A 322 -6.84 -11.98 -4.89
C ALA A 322 -8.21 -12.64 -5.09
N LYS A 323 -8.92 -12.86 -3.98
CA LYS A 323 -10.34 -13.18 -3.93
C LYS A 323 -11.03 -12.24 -2.95
N ALA A 324 -12.04 -11.53 -3.43
CA ALA A 324 -12.89 -10.69 -2.59
C ALA A 324 -14.24 -11.37 -2.39
N THR A 325 -14.89 -11.16 -1.26
CA THR A 325 -16.22 -11.71 -0.97
C THR A 325 -16.89 -11.03 0.23
N PHE A 326 -18.09 -11.49 0.57
CA PHE A 326 -18.88 -11.07 1.72
C PHE A 326 -19.52 -12.28 2.42
N GLY A 327 -19.82 -12.19 3.71
CA GLY A 327 -20.53 -13.23 4.48
C GLY A 327 -22.01 -13.36 4.11
N LEU A 328 -22.65 -14.50 4.44
CA LEU A 328 -24.11 -14.64 4.32
C LEU A 328 -24.86 -14.14 5.58
N GLY A 329 -24.11 -13.62 6.55
CA GLY A 329 -24.51 -13.23 7.89
C GLY A 329 -23.32 -13.33 8.83
N GLY A 330 -23.39 -12.65 9.97
CA GLY A 330 -22.34 -12.67 11.00
C GLY A 330 -21.18 -11.72 10.70
N LEU A 331 -20.52 -11.28 11.76
CA LEU A 331 -19.62 -10.11 11.72
C LEU A 331 -18.21 -10.44 11.21
N ARG A 332 -17.86 -11.74 11.08
CA ARG A 332 -16.54 -12.18 10.60
C ARG A 332 -16.53 -13.57 9.96
N PRO A 333 -15.52 -13.88 9.12
CA PRO A 333 -15.21 -15.25 8.71
C PRO A 333 -14.90 -16.16 9.91
N SER A 334 -15.05 -17.47 9.72
CA SER A 334 -14.66 -18.46 10.75
C SER A 334 -13.14 -18.49 10.99
N ASP A 335 -12.35 -18.55 9.92
CA ASP A 335 -10.90 -18.34 9.89
C ASP A 335 -10.42 -18.06 8.45
N ILE A 336 -9.10 -18.03 8.23
CA ILE A 336 -8.47 -17.75 6.92
C ILE A 336 -8.60 -18.89 5.87
N TYR A 337 -8.97 -20.09 6.32
CA TYR A 337 -9.25 -21.27 5.49
C TYR A 337 -10.74 -21.55 5.37
N ASP A 338 -11.60 -20.64 5.83
CA ASP A 338 -13.02 -20.65 5.49
C ASP A 338 -13.19 -20.73 3.96
N PRO A 339 -13.87 -21.76 3.43
CA PRO A 339 -14.04 -21.89 1.99
C PRO A 339 -14.64 -20.63 1.35
N ARG A 340 -15.52 -19.93 2.05
CA ARG A 340 -16.18 -18.73 1.52
C ARG A 340 -15.19 -17.62 1.22
N VAL A 341 -14.09 -17.48 1.96
CA VAL A 341 -13.18 -16.35 1.76
C VAL A 341 -12.24 -16.52 0.56
N TYR A 342 -12.05 -17.76 0.06
CA TYR A 342 -11.11 -18.01 -1.04
C TYR A 342 -11.51 -19.12 -2.03
N ASP A 343 -11.93 -20.28 -1.52
CA ASP A 343 -12.12 -21.49 -2.34
C ASP A 343 -13.50 -21.53 -3.04
N ALA A 344 -14.51 -20.96 -2.39
CA ALA A 344 -15.89 -20.83 -2.86
C ALA A 344 -16.48 -19.44 -2.49
N PRO A 345 -15.88 -18.33 -2.97
CA PRO A 345 -16.40 -17.00 -2.73
C PRO A 345 -17.71 -16.77 -3.49
N ALA A 346 -18.43 -15.72 -3.10
CA ALA A 346 -19.58 -15.20 -3.84
C ALA A 346 -19.30 -15.06 -5.34
N ASN A 347 -20.35 -15.09 -6.16
CA ASN A 347 -20.23 -14.91 -7.61
C ASN A 347 -20.21 -13.41 -7.98
N ARG A 348 -19.57 -13.08 -9.10
CA ARG A 348 -19.56 -11.71 -9.62
C ARG A 348 -20.99 -11.20 -9.82
N GLY A 349 -21.30 -10.06 -9.24
CA GLY A 349 -22.63 -9.43 -9.26
C GLY A 349 -23.60 -9.94 -8.19
N GLU A 350 -23.23 -10.97 -7.42
CA GLU A 350 -24.00 -11.44 -6.28
C GLU A 350 -24.06 -10.36 -5.20
N THR A 351 -25.21 -10.26 -4.54
CA THR A 351 -25.48 -9.26 -3.51
C THR A 351 -26.30 -9.85 -2.37
N ILE A 352 -26.11 -9.30 -1.18
CA ILE A 352 -26.94 -9.56 0.00
C ILE A 352 -27.16 -8.25 0.76
N SER A 353 -28.33 -8.12 1.39
CA SER A 353 -28.64 -7.02 2.31
C SER A 353 -28.82 -7.60 3.71
N THR A 354 -27.77 -7.58 4.49
CA THR A 354 -27.75 -8.10 5.86
C THR A 354 -26.55 -7.50 6.61
N ASP A 355 -26.60 -7.62 7.93
CA ASP A 355 -25.43 -7.41 8.79
C ASP A 355 -24.43 -8.57 8.58
N ALA A 356 -23.34 -8.29 7.88
CA ALA A 356 -22.35 -9.28 7.48
C ALA A 356 -21.02 -8.65 7.04
N TYR A 357 -19.92 -9.37 7.31
CA TYR A 357 -18.58 -8.97 6.89
C TYR A 357 -18.37 -8.88 5.37
N ILE A 358 -17.40 -8.06 4.97
CA ILE A 358 -16.68 -8.18 3.69
C ILE A 358 -15.23 -8.58 3.91
N SER A 359 -14.61 -9.20 2.91
CA SER A 359 -13.20 -9.63 2.99
C SER A 359 -12.48 -9.60 1.65
N ILE A 360 -11.16 -9.43 1.71
CA ILE A 360 -10.23 -9.71 0.61
C ILE A 360 -9.13 -10.65 1.10
N CYS A 361 -8.97 -11.78 0.40
CA CYS A 361 -8.07 -12.87 0.76
C CYS A 361 -7.11 -13.18 -0.40
N PHE A 362 -5.89 -13.57 -0.06
CA PHE A 362 -4.81 -13.94 -0.97
C PHE A 362 -4.30 -15.32 -0.59
N ASP A 363 -4.14 -16.21 -1.57
CA ASP A 363 -3.39 -17.45 -1.42
C ASP A 363 -2.13 -17.33 -2.26
N VAL A 364 -0.98 -17.34 -1.61
CA VAL A 364 0.32 -17.21 -2.28
C VAL A 364 0.99 -18.57 -2.50
N GLY A 365 0.27 -19.65 -2.28
CA GLY A 365 0.74 -21.02 -2.50
C GLY A 365 1.77 -21.44 -1.47
N THR A 366 2.94 -21.87 -1.95
CA THR A 366 4.01 -22.40 -1.09
C THR A 366 5.18 -21.42 -1.03
N LEU A 367 5.65 -21.12 0.19
CA LEU A 367 6.87 -20.36 0.43
C LEU A 367 7.96 -21.30 0.97
N ALA A 368 9.06 -21.43 0.21
CA ALA A 368 10.26 -22.13 0.68
C ALA A 368 10.99 -21.31 1.76
N PRO A 369 11.83 -21.94 2.60
CA PRO A 369 12.61 -21.24 3.62
C PRO A 369 13.34 -20.01 3.06
N GLY A 370 13.21 -18.86 3.74
CA GLY A 370 13.84 -17.60 3.35
C GLY A 370 13.16 -16.83 2.22
N THR A 371 12.22 -17.43 1.50
CA THR A 371 11.48 -16.76 0.42
C THR A 371 10.41 -15.84 0.95
N GLU A 372 10.15 -14.76 0.21
CA GLU A 372 9.10 -13.80 0.49
C GLU A 372 8.30 -13.47 -0.76
N THR A 373 7.09 -12.97 -0.55
CA THR A 373 6.23 -12.46 -1.60
C THR A 373 5.44 -11.27 -1.08
N THR A 374 5.07 -10.39 -2.01
CA THR A 374 4.32 -9.17 -1.71
C THR A 374 3.05 -9.13 -2.51
N MET A 375 1.98 -8.61 -1.93
CA MET A 375 0.70 -8.35 -2.56
C MET A 375 0.22 -6.96 -2.15
N THR A 376 -0.60 -6.33 -3.00
CA THR A 376 -1.15 -5.00 -2.73
C THR A 376 -2.67 -5.04 -2.83
N TYR A 377 -3.35 -4.35 -1.93
CA TYR A 377 -4.76 -4.06 -2.05
C TYR A 377 -5.08 -2.66 -1.55
N TYR A 378 -6.24 -2.17 -1.94
CA TYR A 378 -6.73 -0.85 -1.61
C TYR A 378 -8.03 -0.98 -0.83
N THR A 379 -8.22 -0.05 0.09
CA THR A 379 -9.50 0.13 0.77
C THR A 379 -9.97 1.54 0.47
N ALA A 380 -11.14 1.67 -0.17
CA ALA A 380 -11.74 2.96 -0.47
C ALA A 380 -12.90 3.25 0.48
N LEU A 381 -13.00 4.50 0.94
CA LEU A 381 -14.08 5.02 1.80
C LEU A 381 -14.69 6.22 1.07
N ASP A 382 -15.90 6.07 0.53
CA ASP A 382 -16.48 7.06 -0.38
C ASP A 382 -18.01 7.16 -0.29
N SER A 383 -18.58 8.11 -1.02
CA SER A 383 -20.03 8.25 -1.24
C SER A 383 -20.42 8.52 -2.71
N ARG A 384 -19.43 8.54 -3.61
CA ARG A 384 -19.62 8.60 -5.07
C ARG A 384 -20.10 7.26 -5.63
N PRO A 385 -20.68 7.23 -6.84
CA PRO A 385 -21.03 5.98 -7.51
C PRO A 385 -19.85 4.98 -7.54
N ILE A 386 -20.11 3.71 -7.23
CA ILE A 386 -19.05 2.68 -7.11
C ILE A 386 -18.19 2.56 -8.37
N SER A 387 -18.74 2.81 -9.56
CA SER A 387 -17.99 2.80 -10.82
C SER A 387 -16.91 3.88 -10.88
N GLU A 388 -17.15 5.06 -10.29
CA GLU A 388 -16.15 6.13 -10.21
C GLU A 388 -15.04 5.76 -9.21
N VAL A 389 -15.43 5.21 -8.05
CA VAL A 389 -14.48 4.75 -7.03
C VAL A 389 -13.57 3.66 -7.59
N VAL A 390 -14.14 2.65 -8.27
CA VAL A 390 -13.37 1.60 -8.94
C VAL A 390 -12.43 2.18 -10.00
N ALA A 391 -12.89 3.12 -10.82
CA ALA A 391 -12.04 3.73 -11.86
C ALA A 391 -10.86 4.50 -11.28
N GLU A 392 -11.06 5.24 -10.18
CA GLU A 392 -9.99 5.95 -9.47
C GLU A 392 -8.98 4.97 -8.87
N VAL A 393 -9.45 3.93 -8.19
CA VAL A 393 -8.56 2.93 -7.58
C VAL A 393 -7.83 2.11 -8.65
N ILE A 394 -8.44 1.80 -9.79
CA ILE A 394 -7.75 1.21 -10.96
C ILE A 394 -6.62 2.14 -11.43
N ALA A 395 -6.87 3.45 -11.49
CA ALA A 395 -5.84 4.39 -11.91
C ALA A 395 -4.67 4.42 -10.91
N ALA A 396 -4.95 4.43 -9.62
CA ALA A 396 -3.95 4.39 -8.54
C ALA A 396 -3.18 3.06 -8.47
N ALA A 397 -3.84 1.94 -8.80
CA ALA A 397 -3.23 0.61 -8.77
C ALA A 397 -2.21 0.38 -9.90
N LYS A 398 -2.27 1.18 -10.98
CA LYS A 398 -1.36 1.04 -12.11
C LYS A 398 0.10 1.04 -11.63
N PRO A 399 0.89 0.03 -12.00
CA PRO A 399 2.29 -0.02 -11.62
C PRO A 399 3.04 1.22 -12.08
N VAL A 400 3.85 1.77 -11.18
CA VAL A 400 4.71 2.92 -11.43
C VAL A 400 6.14 2.41 -11.59
N LEU A 401 6.86 2.94 -12.57
CA LEU A 401 8.26 2.62 -12.75
C LEU A 401 9.10 3.46 -11.78
N THR A 402 9.88 2.80 -10.93
CA THR A 402 10.79 3.46 -9.99
C THR A 402 12.23 3.01 -10.19
N LEU A 403 13.18 3.80 -9.67
CA LEU A 403 14.59 3.42 -9.59
C LEU A 403 14.84 2.64 -8.31
N THR A 404 15.27 1.39 -8.43
CA THR A 404 15.47 0.48 -7.29
C THR A 404 16.93 0.26 -6.94
N GLU A 405 17.82 0.31 -7.93
CA GLU A 405 19.25 0.07 -7.72
C GLU A 405 20.12 0.94 -8.62
N MET A 406 21.34 1.23 -8.16
CA MET A 406 22.43 1.78 -8.97
C MET A 406 23.59 0.80 -9.02
N LYS A 407 24.27 0.77 -10.17
CA LYS A 407 25.52 0.03 -10.35
C LYS A 407 26.68 1.01 -10.40
N CYS A 408 27.67 0.75 -9.57
CA CYS A 408 28.87 1.57 -9.43
C CYS A 408 30.10 0.73 -9.74
N CYS A 409 30.97 1.20 -10.63
CA CYS A 409 32.16 0.47 -11.03
C CYS A 409 33.40 1.36 -11.04
N ALA A 410 34.57 0.76 -10.80
CA ALA A 410 35.85 1.43 -11.00
C ALA A 410 36.12 1.58 -12.50
N LEU A 411 36.74 2.69 -12.91
CA LEU A 411 37.28 2.84 -14.25
C LEU A 411 38.79 2.51 -14.24
N PRO A 412 39.27 1.52 -15.01
CA PRO A 412 40.63 1.00 -14.92
C PRO A 412 41.79 1.99 -15.08
N SER A 413 41.55 3.19 -15.62
CA SER A 413 42.60 4.15 -15.97
C SER A 413 42.37 5.60 -15.51
N ALA A 414 41.23 5.92 -14.88
CA ALA A 414 40.97 7.27 -14.42
C ALA A 414 41.62 7.48 -13.04
N GLY A 415 42.86 7.99 -13.05
CA GLY A 415 43.45 8.65 -11.90
C GLY A 415 42.52 9.74 -11.39
N LEU A 416 42.44 9.87 -10.07
CA LEU A 416 41.61 10.81 -9.33
C LEU A 416 41.53 12.20 -10.00
N TRP A 417 40.32 12.62 -10.38
CA TRP A 417 39.87 14.02 -10.42
C TRP A 417 40.64 15.03 -11.30
N ALA A 418 41.32 14.62 -12.37
CA ALA A 418 41.67 15.56 -13.44
C ALA A 418 40.44 15.76 -14.37
N PRO A 419 40.24 16.95 -14.98
CA PRO A 419 39.24 17.13 -16.03
C PRO A 419 39.66 16.30 -17.24
N VAL A 420 39.26 15.02 -17.25
CA VAL A 420 39.55 14.13 -18.37
C VAL A 420 38.61 14.51 -19.50
N GLU A 421 39.19 14.84 -20.66
CA GLU A 421 38.45 14.98 -21.90
C GLU A 421 37.60 13.71 -22.10
N ALA A 422 36.29 13.83 -21.90
CA ALA A 422 35.38 12.69 -21.96
C ALA A 422 34.71 12.65 -23.33
N ALA A 423 34.81 11.51 -24.02
CA ALA A 423 34.06 11.26 -25.22
C ALA A 423 32.61 10.92 -24.83
N CYS A 424 31.71 11.87 -25.05
CA CYS A 424 30.28 11.72 -24.83
C CYS A 424 29.58 11.74 -26.20
N PRO A 425 29.17 10.59 -26.75
CA PRO A 425 28.38 10.56 -27.98
C PRO A 425 27.18 11.52 -27.85
N ALA A 426 26.80 12.15 -28.97
CA ALA A 426 25.56 12.92 -29.03
C ALA A 426 24.37 12.00 -28.72
N MET A 427 23.38 12.51 -27.96
CA MET A 427 22.16 11.78 -27.62
C MET A 427 21.18 11.75 -28.79
#